data_AF-A0A937WE66-F1
#
_entry.id   AF-A0A937WE66-F1
#
_cell.length_a   1.000
_cell.length_b   1.000
_cell.length_c   1.000
_cell.angle_alpha   90.00
_cell.angle_beta   90.00
_cell.angle_gamma   90.00
#
_symmetry.space_group_name_H-M   'P 1'
#
loop_
_entity.id
_entity.type
_entity.pdbx_description
1 polymer ?
#
loop_
_entity_poly.entity_id
_entity_poly.type
_entity_poly.pdbx_seq_one_letter_code
_entity_poly.pdbx_strand_id
1 'polypeptide(L)'
;MKNRGFTLVELMTAITVLVIISGTAYAAFQMALRVYNRETTRVILIQNCRNAVNQIANDLSNTYIVEGDTDLQFMAEDIPKDEGEQDTVTFVTLIDPRPDPLLAQLSSELETAELTEEEATQPQTDLVRVFYYLKIDEEADEATLNYDENPPLSLFRAKTTGLALSGNESIEEIISRGTVTVTTASGEEEEVPVEEIAIADHIQSLDFKYSDGEEWYESWDNTERPPKAVQVIVTVTDEGGKGITLTQSTMVYLTLTANFSDEEQASSSSGQAGAQSGGSGGGQGGGQQ
;
A
#
# COMPACT_ATOMS: atom_id res chain seq x y z
N MET A 1 42.16 38.61 -64.16
CA MET A 1 41.55 37.83 -63.06
C MET A 1 40.86 36.63 -63.70
N LYS A 2 41.31 35.41 -63.41
CA LYS A 2 40.90 34.20 -64.15
C LYS A 2 39.81 33.50 -63.32
N ASN A 3 38.55 33.76 -63.63
CA ASN A 3 37.42 33.08 -62.99
C ASN A 3 37.36 31.64 -63.52
N ARG A 4 37.83 30.68 -62.73
CA ARG A 4 37.64 29.26 -63.01
C ARG A 4 36.20 28.91 -62.63
N GLY A 5 35.37 28.58 -63.61
CA GLY A 5 34.03 28.03 -63.36
C GLY A 5 34.14 26.64 -62.74
N PHE A 6 33.29 26.34 -61.76
CA PHE A 6 33.17 25.00 -61.18
C PHE A 6 32.86 23.98 -62.27
N THR A 7 33.51 22.82 -62.21
CA THR A 7 33.22 21.74 -63.16
C THR A 7 31.93 21.02 -62.74
N LEU A 8 31.14 20.57 -63.71
CA LEU A 8 29.90 19.82 -63.43
C LEU A 8 30.18 18.56 -62.57
N VAL A 9 31.34 17.93 -62.79
CA VAL A 9 31.82 16.78 -62.00
C VAL A 9 31.99 17.14 -60.53
N GLU A 10 32.56 18.30 -60.22
CA GLU A 10 32.79 18.76 -58.85
C GLU A 10 31.47 18.97 -58.10
N LEU A 11 30.46 19.54 -58.76
CA LEU A 11 29.11 19.69 -58.19
C LEU A 11 28.48 18.32 -57.87
N MET A 12 28.60 17.35 -58.78
CA MET A 12 28.07 16.00 -58.55
C MET A 12 28.80 15.30 -57.39
N THR A 13 30.11 15.47 -57.26
CA THR A 13 30.87 14.92 -56.13
C THR A 13 30.51 15.59 -54.81
N ALA A 14 30.29 16.90 -54.79
CA ALA A 14 29.89 17.61 -53.57
C ALA A 14 28.50 17.17 -53.09
N ILE A 15 27.54 17.01 -54.01
CA ILE A 15 26.19 16.56 -53.68
C ILE A 15 26.20 15.12 -53.15
N THR A 16 26.97 14.22 -53.77
CA THR A 16 27.05 12.82 -53.32
C THR A 16 27.68 12.71 -51.93
N VAL A 17 28.77 13.42 -51.66
CA VAL A 17 29.38 13.47 -50.33
C VAL A 17 28.40 14.06 -49.31
N LEU A 18 27.67 15.12 -49.67
CA LEU A 18 26.67 15.73 -48.78
C LEU A 18 25.54 14.74 -48.44
N VAL A 19 24.99 14.01 -49.43
CA VAL A 19 23.95 13.01 -49.20
C VAL A 19 24.44 11.88 -48.29
N ILE A 20 25.68 11.41 -48.49
CA ILE A 20 26.26 10.37 -47.62
C ILE A 20 26.40 10.88 -46.18
N ILE A 21 26.94 12.09 -46.00
CA ILE A 21 27.10 12.69 -44.67
C ILE A 21 25.74 12.88 -44.00
N SER A 22 24.77 13.48 -44.70
CA SER A 22 23.41 13.68 -44.17
C SER A 22 22.72 12.36 -43.83
N GLY A 23 22.90 11.32 -44.66
CA GLY A 23 22.35 9.98 -44.40
C GLY A 23 22.92 9.34 -43.14
N THR A 24 24.24 9.41 -42.96
CA THR A 24 24.89 8.89 -41.74
C THR A 24 24.48 9.66 -40.48
N ALA A 25 24.39 10.99 -40.56
CA ALA A 25 23.94 11.82 -39.44
C ALA A 25 22.48 11.52 -39.05
N TYR A 26 21.60 11.39 -40.05
CA TYR A 26 20.20 11.02 -39.83
C TYR A 26 20.07 9.64 -39.20
N ALA A 27 20.82 8.65 -39.70
CA ALA A 27 20.80 7.29 -39.14
C ALA A 27 21.29 7.26 -37.69
N ALA A 28 22.36 8.00 -37.36
CA ALA A 28 22.87 8.12 -36.00
C ALA A 28 21.84 8.79 -35.07
N PHE A 29 21.20 9.87 -35.53
CA PHE A 29 20.16 10.55 -34.76
C PHE A 29 18.94 9.67 -34.50
N GLN A 30 18.45 8.96 -35.53
CA GLN A 30 17.33 8.01 -35.39
C GLN A 30 17.67 6.86 -34.44
N MET A 31 18.90 6.35 -34.48
CA MET A 31 19.38 5.34 -33.55
C MET A 31 19.37 5.87 -32.11
N ALA A 32 19.88 7.09 -31.89
CA ALA A 32 19.89 7.72 -30.59
C ALA A 32 18.47 7.93 -30.03
N LEU A 33 17.52 8.38 -30.86
CA LEU A 33 16.11 8.53 -30.45
C LEU A 33 15.47 7.19 -30.06
N ARG A 34 15.73 6.12 -30.83
CA ARG A 34 15.21 4.78 -30.50
C ARG A 34 15.76 4.24 -29.18
N VAL A 35 17.06 4.45 -28.93
CA VAL A 35 17.69 4.05 -27.66
C VAL A 35 17.11 4.87 -26.51
N TYR A 36 16.99 6.19 -26.69
CA TYR A 36 16.43 7.07 -25.66
C TYR A 36 15.01 6.67 -25.26
N ASN A 37 14.11 6.48 -26.24
CA ASN A 37 12.72 6.11 -25.99
C ASN A 37 12.59 4.74 -25.30
N ARG A 38 13.51 3.80 -25.57
CA ARG A 38 13.50 2.49 -24.90
C ARG A 38 13.93 2.58 -23.44
N GLU A 39 14.88 3.45 -23.12
CA GLU A 39 15.37 3.61 -21.75
C GLU A 39 14.37 4.38 -20.87
N THR A 40 13.59 5.32 -21.43
CA THR A 40 12.59 6.07 -20.67
C THR A 40 11.49 5.17 -20.09
N THR A 41 10.96 4.22 -20.87
CA THR A 41 9.93 3.28 -20.40
C THR A 41 10.42 2.44 -19.23
N ARG A 42 11.67 1.94 -19.33
CA ARG A 42 12.27 1.14 -18.24
C ARG A 42 12.44 1.95 -16.96
N VAL A 43 12.83 3.21 -17.06
CA VAL A 43 12.98 4.09 -15.90
C VAL A 43 11.63 4.32 -15.23
N ILE A 44 10.56 4.56 -16.00
CA ILE A 44 9.21 4.73 -15.48
C ILE A 44 8.74 3.47 -14.75
N LEU A 45 8.89 2.29 -15.34
CA LEU A 45 8.51 1.02 -14.70
C LEU A 45 9.25 0.77 -13.38
N ILE A 46 10.56 1.03 -13.33
CA ILE A 46 11.36 0.90 -12.09
C ILE A 46 10.88 1.89 -11.03
N GLN A 47 10.57 3.13 -11.43
CA GLN A 47 10.08 4.17 -10.52
C GLN A 47 8.70 3.80 -9.96
N ASN A 48 7.76 3.36 -10.79
CA ASN A 48 6.42 2.91 -10.38
C ASN A 48 6.51 1.75 -9.39
N CYS A 49 7.29 0.72 -9.74
CA CYS A 49 7.51 -0.44 -8.87
C CYS A 49 8.13 -0.05 -7.52
N ARG A 50 9.11 0.86 -7.52
CA ARG A 50 9.74 1.35 -6.28
C ARG A 50 8.77 2.20 -5.44
N ASN A 51 7.96 3.04 -6.07
CA ASN A 51 6.96 3.85 -5.38
C ASN A 51 5.89 2.97 -4.73
N ALA A 52 5.37 1.98 -5.46
CA ALA A 52 4.43 0.99 -4.94
C ALA A 52 4.97 0.26 -3.71
N VAL A 53 6.15 -0.36 -3.84
CA VAL A 53 6.77 -1.12 -2.76
C VAL A 53 7.08 -0.25 -1.55
N ASN A 54 7.59 0.97 -1.74
CA ASN A 54 7.85 1.88 -0.63
C ASN A 54 6.56 2.34 0.05
N GLN A 55 5.50 2.62 -0.71
CA GLN A 55 4.23 3.04 -0.13
C GLN A 55 3.64 1.92 0.72
N ILE A 56 3.57 0.69 0.20
CA ILE A 56 3.09 -0.48 0.96
C ILE A 56 3.98 -0.70 2.18
N ALA A 57 5.30 -0.63 2.02
CA ALA A 57 6.23 -0.87 3.12
C ALA A 57 6.12 0.19 4.24
N ASN A 58 5.91 1.44 3.88
CA ASN A 58 5.71 2.52 4.84
C ASN A 58 4.43 2.29 5.65
N ASP A 59 3.32 1.96 4.99
CA ASP A 59 2.05 1.67 5.66
C ASP A 59 2.16 0.40 6.54
N LEU A 60 2.79 -0.66 6.04
CA LEU A 60 3.05 -1.88 6.81
C LEU A 60 3.93 -1.62 8.04
N SER A 61 4.96 -0.78 7.91
CA SER A 61 5.85 -0.45 9.04
C SER A 61 5.13 0.34 10.14
N ASN A 62 4.06 1.05 9.78
CA ASN A 62 3.22 1.84 10.68
C ASN A 62 1.90 1.14 11.04
N THR A 63 1.79 -0.16 10.75
CA THR A 63 0.58 -0.93 11.05
C THR A 63 0.35 -0.99 12.55
N TYR A 64 -0.86 -0.65 12.97
CA TYR A 64 -1.29 -0.70 14.35
C TYR A 64 -2.22 -1.90 14.54
N ILE A 65 -1.76 -2.90 15.31
CA ILE A 65 -2.51 -4.13 15.56
C ILE A 65 -2.66 -4.32 17.06
N VAL A 66 -3.89 -4.61 17.48
CA VAL A 66 -4.21 -4.96 18.86
C VAL A 66 -4.70 -6.41 18.89
N GLU A 67 -4.04 -7.26 19.67
CA GLU A 67 -4.43 -8.66 19.80
C GLU A 67 -5.82 -8.76 20.45
N GLY A 68 -6.74 -9.50 19.80
CA GLY A 68 -8.10 -9.71 20.29
C GLY A 68 -9.12 -8.63 19.91
N ASP A 69 -8.69 -7.57 19.22
CA ASP A 69 -9.59 -6.57 18.65
C ASP A 69 -9.85 -6.89 17.17
N THR A 70 -11.09 -7.28 16.85
CA THR A 70 -11.50 -7.61 15.49
C THR A 70 -11.43 -6.40 14.56
N ASP A 71 -11.56 -5.19 15.11
CA ASP A 71 -11.61 -3.96 14.34
C ASP A 71 -10.21 -3.48 13.92
N LEU A 72 -9.16 -4.00 14.58
CA LEU A 72 -7.76 -3.63 14.33
C LEU A 72 -6.94 -4.81 13.77
N GLN A 73 -7.63 -5.83 13.24
CA GLN A 73 -6.98 -7.02 12.72
C GLN A 73 -6.35 -6.79 11.33
N PHE A 74 -5.23 -7.48 11.10
CA PHE A 74 -4.64 -7.68 9.79
C PHE A 74 -5.38 -8.79 9.04
N MET A 75 -5.83 -8.52 7.82
CA MET A 75 -6.53 -9.47 6.96
C MET A 75 -5.85 -9.53 5.60
N ALA A 76 -5.67 -10.75 5.11
CA ALA A 76 -5.16 -11.04 3.79
C ALA A 76 -6.16 -11.97 3.09
N GLU A 77 -6.48 -11.65 1.84
CA GLU A 77 -7.33 -12.46 0.98
C GLU A 77 -6.55 -12.77 -0.29
N ASP A 78 -6.42 -14.05 -0.60
CA ASP A 78 -5.92 -14.50 -1.90
C ASP A 78 -7.11 -14.67 -2.84
N ILE A 79 -7.10 -13.92 -3.95
CA ILE A 79 -8.14 -13.97 -4.97
C ILE A 79 -7.64 -14.83 -6.13
N PRO A 80 -8.21 -16.03 -6.34
CA PRO A 80 -7.85 -16.85 -7.49
C PRO A 80 -8.35 -16.19 -8.78
N LYS A 81 -7.43 -15.92 -9.71
CA LYS A 81 -7.71 -15.48 -11.08
C LYS A 81 -7.41 -16.58 -12.10
N ASP A 82 -8.02 -16.48 -13.28
CA ASP A 82 -7.83 -17.42 -14.39
C ASP A 82 -6.35 -17.54 -14.83
N GLU A 83 -5.53 -16.50 -14.60
CA GLU A 83 -4.08 -16.49 -14.82
C GLU A 83 -3.28 -16.03 -13.58
N GLY A 84 -3.54 -16.63 -12.43
CA GLY A 84 -2.69 -16.48 -11.24
C GLY A 84 -3.47 -16.17 -9.97
N GLU A 85 -2.75 -15.91 -8.89
CA GLU A 85 -3.29 -15.45 -7.61
C GLU A 85 -3.09 -13.93 -7.55
N GLN A 86 -4.09 -13.22 -7.03
CA GLN A 86 -3.97 -11.79 -6.78
C GLN A 86 -4.27 -11.54 -5.31
N ASP A 87 -3.21 -11.24 -4.58
CA ASP A 87 -3.35 -10.97 -3.16
C ASP A 87 -3.94 -9.59 -2.92
N THR A 88 -4.81 -9.54 -1.93
CA THR A 88 -5.40 -8.32 -1.39
C THR A 88 -5.16 -8.30 0.11
N VAL A 89 -4.79 -7.14 0.65
CA VAL A 89 -4.49 -7.02 2.08
C VAL A 89 -5.14 -5.76 2.66
N THR A 90 -5.66 -5.89 3.88
CA THR A 90 -6.14 -4.75 4.67
C THR A 90 -5.63 -4.79 6.11
N PHE A 91 -5.31 -3.61 6.62
CA PHE A 91 -4.83 -3.42 7.98
C PHE A 91 -5.03 -1.97 8.40
N VAL A 92 -4.92 -1.71 9.70
CA VAL A 92 -4.97 -0.36 10.26
C VAL A 92 -3.57 0.21 10.36
N THR A 93 -3.37 1.45 9.92
CA THR A 93 -2.09 2.18 10.00
C THR A 93 -2.33 3.57 10.55
N LEU A 94 -1.27 4.16 11.10
CA LEU A 94 -1.26 5.57 11.47
C LEU A 94 -1.17 6.45 10.20
N ILE A 95 -1.97 7.51 10.14
CA ILE A 95 -1.83 8.57 9.13
C ILE A 95 -0.57 9.38 9.47
N ASP A 96 0.30 9.68 8.49
CA ASP A 96 1.32 10.73 8.68
C ASP A 96 0.58 12.08 8.73
N PRO A 97 0.55 12.80 9.88
CA PRO A 97 -0.25 14.02 10.05
C PRO A 97 0.28 15.21 9.23
N ARG A 98 1.17 14.99 8.26
CA ARG A 98 1.68 16.04 7.38
C ARG A 98 0.60 16.32 6.32
N PRO A 99 -0.08 17.49 6.37
CA PRO A 99 -0.90 17.89 5.24
C PRO A 99 0.00 17.99 4.02
N ASP A 100 -0.40 17.39 2.91
CA ASP A 100 0.28 17.57 1.64
C ASP A 100 0.31 19.09 1.34
N PRO A 101 1.51 19.71 1.28
CA PRO A 101 1.63 21.14 1.10
C PRO A 101 1.02 21.62 -0.21
N LEU A 102 0.95 20.77 -1.23
CA LEU A 102 0.30 21.07 -2.51
C LEU A 102 -1.23 21.08 -2.34
N LEU A 103 -1.78 20.07 -1.65
CA LEU A 103 -3.21 19.97 -1.38
C LEU A 103 -3.70 21.11 -0.49
N ALA A 104 -2.91 21.51 0.51
CA ALA A 104 -3.19 22.67 1.35
C ALA A 104 -3.13 24.00 0.57
N GLN A 105 -2.26 24.09 -0.45
CA GLN A 105 -2.22 25.24 -1.35
C GLN A 105 -3.42 25.26 -2.30
N LEU A 106 -3.75 24.12 -2.91
CA LEU A 106 -4.88 23.99 -3.83
C LEU A 106 -6.22 24.20 -3.10
N SER A 107 -6.39 23.66 -1.90
CA SER A 107 -7.57 23.91 -1.08
C SER A 107 -7.70 25.39 -0.73
N SER A 108 -6.58 26.06 -0.40
CA SER A 108 -6.57 27.51 -0.16
C SER A 108 -6.86 28.34 -1.41
N GLU A 109 -6.51 27.85 -2.60
CA GLU A 109 -6.81 28.51 -3.88
C GLU A 109 -8.28 28.28 -4.30
N LEU A 110 -8.83 27.09 -4.03
CA LEU A 110 -10.23 26.71 -4.29
C LEU A 110 -11.21 27.38 -3.30
N GLU A 111 -10.81 27.66 -2.06
CA GLU A 111 -11.63 28.41 -1.08
C GLU A 111 -11.99 29.84 -1.55
N THR A 112 -11.31 30.38 -2.56
CA THR A 112 -11.65 31.67 -3.17
C THR A 112 -12.76 31.59 -4.22
N ALA A 113 -13.22 30.39 -4.60
CA ALA A 113 -14.18 30.16 -5.66
C ALA A 113 -15.33 29.23 -5.21
N GLU A 114 -16.43 29.85 -4.78
CA GLU A 114 -17.76 29.28 -4.58
C GLU A 114 -17.95 28.30 -3.39
N LEU A 115 -18.89 28.68 -2.53
CA LEU A 115 -19.38 27.93 -1.38
C LEU A 115 -20.15 26.69 -1.84
N THR A 116 -19.50 25.54 -1.91
CA THR A 116 -20.09 24.25 -1.56
C THR A 116 -19.28 23.69 -0.42
N GLU A 117 -19.91 23.56 0.74
CA GLU A 117 -19.36 22.94 1.95
C GLU A 117 -19.10 21.45 1.68
N GLU A 118 -18.08 21.11 0.91
CA GLU A 118 -17.36 19.86 1.12
C GLU A 118 -16.41 20.14 2.27
N GLU A 119 -16.87 19.81 3.48
CA GLU A 119 -16.02 19.80 4.66
C GLU A 119 -14.77 18.97 4.34
N ALA A 120 -13.63 19.63 4.14
CA ALA A 120 -12.32 19.03 4.28
C ALA A 120 -12.20 18.58 5.75
N THR A 121 -12.81 17.44 6.05
CA THR A 121 -12.82 16.83 7.37
C THR A 121 -11.39 16.44 7.69
N GLN A 122 -10.75 17.21 8.58
CA GLN A 122 -9.56 16.70 9.25
C GLN A 122 -9.94 15.36 9.86
N PRO A 123 -9.15 14.30 9.66
CA PRO A 123 -9.51 12.99 10.17
C PRO A 123 -9.66 13.10 11.69
N GLN A 124 -10.82 12.72 12.22
CA GLN A 124 -11.09 12.74 13.67
C GLN A 124 -10.17 11.80 14.46
N THR A 125 -9.44 10.93 13.76
CA THR A 125 -8.60 9.88 14.30
C THR A 125 -7.29 9.81 13.51
N ASP A 126 -6.18 9.58 14.21
CA ASP A 126 -4.87 9.38 13.59
C ASP A 126 -4.71 7.97 12.98
N LEU A 127 -5.73 7.12 13.09
CA LEU A 127 -5.79 5.77 12.55
C LEU A 127 -6.66 5.73 11.30
N VAL A 128 -6.19 4.99 10.28
CA VAL A 128 -6.95 4.65 9.09
C VAL A 128 -6.81 3.19 8.77
N ARG A 129 -7.88 2.61 8.26
CA ARG A 129 -7.81 1.31 7.59
C ARG A 129 -7.39 1.53 6.14
N VAL A 130 -6.42 0.75 5.69
CA VAL A 130 -5.93 0.79 4.30
C VAL A 130 -6.20 -0.54 3.62
N PHE A 131 -6.41 -0.50 2.31
CA PHE A 131 -6.58 -1.67 1.46
C PHE A 131 -5.64 -1.54 0.26
N TYR A 132 -5.03 -2.66 -0.13
CA TYR A 132 -4.23 -2.77 -1.35
C TYR A 132 -4.77 -3.89 -2.23
N TYR A 133 -5.07 -3.55 -3.48
CA TYR A 133 -5.58 -4.46 -4.50
C TYR A 133 -5.16 -3.97 -5.89
N LEU A 134 -5.15 -4.87 -6.87
CA LEU A 134 -5.01 -4.51 -8.28
C LEU A 134 -6.39 -4.41 -8.92
N LYS A 135 -6.57 -3.38 -9.75
CA LYS A 135 -7.76 -3.20 -10.59
C LYS A 135 -7.32 -2.94 -12.02
N ILE A 136 -8.15 -3.33 -12.98
CA ILE A 136 -7.95 -2.98 -14.39
C ILE A 136 -8.05 -1.45 -14.51
N ASP A 137 -7.08 -0.85 -15.19
CA ASP A 137 -7.12 0.57 -15.51
C ASP A 137 -8.18 0.82 -16.61
N GLU A 138 -9.35 1.30 -16.21
CA GLU A 138 -10.46 1.64 -17.12
C GLU A 138 -10.20 2.93 -17.91
N GLU A 139 -9.23 3.76 -17.49
CA GLU A 139 -8.81 4.98 -18.20
C GLU A 139 -7.77 4.70 -19.30
N ALA A 140 -7.25 3.48 -19.37
CA ALA A 140 -6.37 3.04 -20.45
C ALA A 140 -7.12 3.13 -21.79
N ASP A 141 -6.69 4.07 -22.64
CA ASP A 141 -7.29 4.44 -23.94
C ASP A 141 -7.90 3.23 -24.68
N GLU A 142 -9.16 3.35 -25.13
CA GLU A 142 -9.83 2.32 -25.96
C GLU A 142 -9.03 1.97 -27.24
N ALA A 143 -8.11 2.85 -27.66
CA ALA A 143 -7.21 2.64 -28.78
C ALA A 143 -6.12 1.56 -28.53
N THR A 144 -5.92 1.14 -27.28
CA THR A 144 -4.94 0.13 -26.85
C THR A 144 -5.52 -1.28 -26.70
N LEU A 145 -6.80 -1.50 -27.03
CA LEU A 145 -7.53 -2.77 -26.87
C LEU A 145 -7.08 -3.86 -27.87
N ASN A 146 -5.83 -4.28 -27.77
CA ASN A 146 -5.33 -5.56 -28.28
C ASN A 146 -4.68 -6.37 -27.14
N TYR A 147 -5.23 -6.21 -25.92
CA TYR A 147 -4.86 -6.93 -24.71
C TYR A 147 -5.91 -8.01 -24.40
N ASP A 148 -6.14 -8.93 -25.33
CA ASP A 148 -7.04 -10.09 -25.07
C ASP A 148 -6.41 -11.10 -24.09
N GLU A 149 -5.10 -11.00 -23.80
CA GLU A 149 -4.39 -11.93 -22.93
C GLU A 149 -3.90 -11.31 -21.60
N ASN A 150 -3.74 -9.98 -21.47
CA ASN A 150 -3.28 -9.40 -20.20
C ASN A 150 -3.58 -7.90 -20.09
N PRO A 151 -4.71 -7.49 -19.46
CA PRO A 151 -5.07 -6.08 -19.34
C PRO A 151 -4.07 -5.32 -18.45
N PRO A 152 -3.83 -4.02 -18.69
CA PRO A 152 -3.03 -3.22 -17.77
C PRO A 152 -3.73 -3.14 -16.41
N LEU A 153 -3.07 -3.61 -15.36
CA LEU A 153 -3.55 -3.41 -13.99
C LEU A 153 -2.81 -2.25 -13.35
N SER A 154 -3.53 -1.49 -12.54
CA SER A 154 -2.95 -0.49 -11.65
C SER A 154 -3.15 -0.95 -10.21
N LEU A 155 -2.16 -0.65 -9.37
CA LEU A 155 -2.22 -0.88 -7.94
C LEU A 155 -2.93 0.29 -7.28
N PHE A 156 -4.02 -0.04 -6.59
CA PHE A 156 -4.80 0.91 -5.84
C PHE A 156 -4.48 0.79 -4.35
N ARG A 157 -4.53 1.94 -3.70
CA ARG A 157 -4.45 2.07 -2.27
C ARG A 157 -5.71 2.80 -1.81
N ALA A 158 -6.58 2.08 -1.11
CA ALA A 158 -7.79 2.64 -0.57
C ALA A 158 -7.64 2.95 0.93
N LYS A 159 -8.38 3.95 1.43
CA LYS A 159 -8.36 4.42 2.82
C LYS A 159 -9.77 4.60 3.35
N THR A 160 -9.97 4.33 4.62
CA THR A 160 -11.17 4.77 5.34
C THR A 160 -10.88 5.04 6.81
N THR A 161 -11.67 5.90 7.42
CA THR A 161 -11.70 6.11 8.88
C THR A 161 -12.57 5.08 9.60
N GLY A 162 -13.34 4.28 8.86
CA GLY A 162 -14.09 3.14 9.38
C GLY A 162 -13.19 1.97 9.73
N LEU A 163 -12.77 1.88 11.00
CA LEU A 163 -11.85 0.83 11.45
C LEU A 163 -12.53 -0.53 11.59
N ALA A 164 -13.75 -0.53 12.15
CA ALA A 164 -14.54 -1.73 12.38
C ALA A 164 -15.18 -2.21 11.08
N LEU A 165 -14.74 -3.38 10.62
CA LEU A 165 -15.39 -4.09 9.52
C LEU A 165 -16.55 -4.89 10.09
N SER A 166 -17.75 -4.71 9.56
CA SER A 166 -18.94 -5.40 10.07
C SER A 166 -18.93 -6.87 9.66
N GLY A 167 -18.39 -7.74 10.51
CA GLY A 167 -18.46 -9.19 10.33
C GLY A 167 -17.36 -9.78 9.43
N ASN A 168 -17.76 -10.68 8.53
CA ASN A 168 -16.85 -11.41 7.62
C ASN A 168 -16.97 -10.88 6.19
N GLU A 169 -17.10 -9.55 6.05
CA GLU A 169 -17.10 -8.87 4.75
C GLU A 169 -15.79 -9.16 4.01
N SER A 170 -15.89 -9.55 2.74
CA SER A 170 -14.72 -9.71 1.87
C SER A 170 -14.22 -8.34 1.42
N ILE A 171 -12.90 -8.21 1.27
CA ILE A 171 -12.29 -6.97 0.79
C ILE A 171 -12.83 -6.60 -0.60
N GLU A 172 -13.08 -7.56 -1.47
CA GLU A 172 -13.63 -7.32 -2.82
C GLU A 172 -15.02 -6.66 -2.78
N GLU A 173 -15.87 -7.07 -1.84
CA GLU A 173 -17.21 -6.51 -1.66
C GLU A 173 -17.14 -5.06 -1.17
N ILE A 174 -16.26 -4.79 -0.21
CA ILE A 174 -16.02 -3.45 0.33
C ILE A 174 -15.55 -2.50 -0.78
N ILE A 175 -14.55 -2.91 -1.55
CA ILE A 175 -13.99 -2.11 -2.66
C ILE A 175 -15.05 -1.89 -3.75
N SER A 176 -15.82 -2.92 -4.09
CA SER A 176 -16.90 -2.80 -5.09
C SER A 176 -18.01 -1.84 -4.65
N ARG A 177 -18.30 -1.78 -3.34
CA ARG A 177 -19.29 -0.88 -2.77
C ARG A 177 -18.76 0.55 -2.62
N GLY A 178 -17.46 0.73 -2.40
CA GLY A 178 -16.83 2.03 -2.14
C GLY A 178 -17.14 2.61 -0.75
N THR A 179 -17.78 1.82 0.13
CA THR A 179 -18.08 2.19 1.51
C THR A 179 -17.86 1.01 2.46
N VAL A 180 -17.42 1.30 3.67
CA VAL A 180 -17.35 0.35 4.79
C VAL A 180 -18.52 0.61 5.72
N THR A 181 -19.22 -0.46 6.11
CA THR A 181 -20.27 -0.38 7.12
C THR A 181 -19.64 -0.47 8.51
N VAL A 182 -19.76 0.59 9.30
CA VAL A 182 -19.21 0.71 10.64
C VAL A 182 -20.34 0.71 11.65
N THR A 183 -20.19 -0.05 12.74
CA THR A 183 -21.13 0.03 13.85
C THR A 183 -20.70 1.12 14.83
N THR A 184 -21.52 2.15 14.99
CA THR A 184 -21.29 3.25 15.92
C THR A 184 -21.43 2.81 17.39
N ALA A 185 -20.96 3.62 18.34
CA ALA A 185 -21.10 3.35 19.78
C ALA A 185 -22.57 3.27 20.25
N SER A 186 -23.52 3.83 19.49
CA SER A 186 -24.97 3.72 19.70
C SER A 186 -25.57 2.41 19.15
N GLY A 187 -24.78 1.60 18.44
CA GLY A 187 -25.24 0.38 17.78
C GLY A 187 -25.96 0.62 16.46
N GLU A 188 -25.82 1.82 15.88
CA GLU A 188 -26.33 2.16 14.55
C GLU A 188 -25.25 1.87 13.51
N GLU A 189 -25.63 1.29 12.37
CA GLU A 189 -24.75 1.06 11.22
C GLU A 189 -24.65 2.36 10.40
N GLU A 190 -23.42 2.78 10.13
CA GLU A 190 -23.10 3.95 9.32
C GLU A 190 -22.20 3.53 8.15
N GLU A 191 -22.50 4.01 6.93
CA GLU A 191 -21.64 3.78 5.77
C GLU A 191 -20.58 4.89 5.69
N VAL A 192 -19.32 4.52 5.86
CA VAL A 192 -18.18 5.42 5.76
C VAL A 192 -17.53 5.26 4.38
N PRO A 193 -17.30 6.34 3.64
CA PRO A 193 -16.70 6.25 2.31
C PRO A 193 -15.27 5.69 2.36
N VAL A 194 -14.89 5.05 1.26
CA VAL A 194 -13.54 4.57 1.00
C VAL A 194 -12.90 5.49 -0.06
N GLU A 195 -11.79 6.11 0.29
CA GLU A 195 -11.01 6.95 -0.61
C GLU A 195 -9.98 6.10 -1.36
N GLU A 196 -10.14 5.97 -2.68
CA GLU A 196 -9.25 5.16 -3.53
C GLU A 196 -8.29 6.03 -4.33
N ILE A 197 -7.00 5.65 -4.37
CA ILE A 197 -5.98 6.34 -5.16
C ILE A 197 -5.12 5.30 -5.88
N ALA A 198 -4.92 5.46 -7.19
CA ALA A 198 -3.92 4.70 -7.95
C ALA A 198 -2.50 5.14 -7.53
N ILE A 199 -1.67 4.18 -7.11
CA ILE A 199 -0.30 4.47 -6.64
C ILE A 199 0.79 4.00 -7.59
N ALA A 200 0.47 3.09 -8.51
CA ALA A 200 1.37 2.67 -9.57
C ALA A 200 0.60 1.99 -10.71
N ASP A 201 1.01 2.29 -11.93
CA ASP A 201 0.43 1.72 -13.15
C ASP A 201 1.30 0.59 -13.73
N HIS A 202 0.68 -0.21 -14.61
CA HIS A 202 1.29 -1.35 -15.29
C HIS A 202 1.88 -2.40 -14.33
N ILE A 203 1.15 -2.64 -13.24
CA ILE A 203 1.44 -3.74 -12.31
C ILE A 203 0.90 -5.02 -12.92
N GLN A 204 1.71 -6.07 -12.91
CA GLN A 204 1.33 -7.40 -13.38
C GLN A 204 0.86 -8.28 -12.23
N SER A 205 1.60 -8.28 -11.12
CA SER A 205 1.25 -9.02 -9.91
C SER A 205 1.61 -8.25 -8.65
N LEU A 206 0.84 -8.50 -7.60
CA LEU A 206 1.07 -8.09 -6.24
C LEU A 206 0.90 -9.34 -5.39
N ASP A 207 1.98 -9.74 -4.74
CA ASP A 207 2.01 -10.95 -3.93
C ASP A 207 2.61 -10.63 -2.56
N PHE A 208 2.13 -11.34 -1.53
CA PHE A 208 2.61 -11.21 -0.17
C PHE A 208 3.07 -12.56 0.37
N LYS A 209 4.09 -12.52 1.24
CA LYS A 209 4.42 -13.66 2.11
C LYS A 209 4.46 -13.20 3.53
N TYR A 210 4.08 -14.07 4.44
CA TYR A 210 3.86 -13.75 5.84
C TYR A 210 4.77 -14.60 6.71
N SER A 211 5.40 -14.02 7.73
CA SER A 211 6.27 -14.77 8.64
C SER A 211 5.78 -14.67 10.07
N ASP A 212 5.73 -15.80 10.76
CA ASP A 212 5.51 -15.90 12.21
C ASP A 212 6.82 -15.72 13.01
N GLY A 213 7.95 -15.49 12.32
CA GLY A 213 9.30 -15.39 12.86
C GLY A 213 10.12 -16.67 12.79
N GLU A 214 9.51 -17.80 12.43
CA GLU A 214 10.20 -19.10 12.24
C GLU A 214 10.09 -19.56 10.78
N GLU A 215 8.89 -19.49 10.21
CA GLU A 215 8.57 -19.92 8.84
C GLU A 215 7.95 -18.78 8.01
N TRP A 216 7.79 -19.03 6.71
CA TRP A 216 7.14 -18.14 5.75
C TRP A 216 5.94 -18.86 5.12
N TYR A 217 4.82 -18.16 5.01
CA TYR A 217 3.55 -18.64 4.50
C TYR A 217 3.09 -17.78 3.32
N GLU A 218 2.35 -18.39 2.39
CA GLU A 218 1.79 -17.71 1.22
C GLU A 218 0.41 -17.12 1.51
N SER A 219 -0.30 -17.64 2.52
CA SER A 219 -1.52 -17.07 3.06
C SER A 219 -1.40 -16.79 4.56
N TRP A 220 -2.28 -15.93 5.08
CA TRP A 220 -2.33 -15.64 6.51
C TRP A 220 -3.76 -15.53 7.03
N ASP A 221 -4.28 -16.65 7.54
CA ASP A 221 -5.64 -16.76 8.09
C ASP A 221 -5.67 -16.66 9.63
N ASN A 222 -4.53 -16.39 10.27
CA ASN A 222 -4.46 -16.37 11.73
C ASN A 222 -4.98 -15.04 12.29
N THR A 223 -6.20 -15.07 12.81
CA THR A 223 -6.86 -13.92 13.43
C THR A 223 -6.41 -13.66 14.87
N GLU A 224 -5.83 -14.66 15.54
CA GLU A 224 -5.39 -14.57 16.93
C GLU A 224 -4.04 -13.87 17.05
N ARG A 225 -3.18 -13.98 16.03
CA ARG A 225 -1.84 -13.39 16.02
C ARG A 225 -1.50 -12.80 14.66
N PRO A 226 -1.02 -11.54 14.62
CA PRO A 226 -0.55 -10.95 13.37
C PRO A 226 0.78 -11.56 12.93
N PRO A 227 1.11 -11.44 11.63
CA PRO A 227 2.42 -11.82 11.14
C PRO A 227 3.49 -10.91 11.76
N LYS A 228 4.67 -11.44 12.08
CA LYS A 228 5.80 -10.63 12.57
C LYS A 228 6.51 -9.87 11.46
N ALA A 229 6.48 -10.42 10.25
CA ALA A 229 6.99 -9.76 9.06
C ALA A 229 6.15 -10.10 7.84
N VAL A 230 6.11 -9.16 6.90
CA VAL A 230 5.46 -9.30 5.61
C VAL A 230 6.49 -9.02 4.53
N GLN A 231 6.62 -9.93 3.56
CA GLN A 231 7.38 -9.73 2.35
C GLN A 231 6.41 -9.27 1.28
N VAL A 232 6.64 -8.08 0.73
CA VAL A 232 5.87 -7.54 -0.38
C VAL A 232 6.62 -7.85 -1.67
N ILE A 233 5.93 -8.35 -2.69
CA ILE A 233 6.49 -8.68 -4.00
C ILE A 233 5.61 -7.98 -5.05
N VAL A 234 6.21 -7.13 -5.86
CA VAL A 234 5.53 -6.41 -6.93
C VAL A 234 6.23 -6.71 -8.23
N THR A 235 5.46 -7.19 -9.22
CA THR A 235 5.95 -7.44 -10.57
C THR A 235 5.33 -6.43 -11.54
N VAL A 236 6.16 -5.80 -12.36
CA VAL A 236 5.73 -4.90 -13.45
C VAL A 236 6.20 -5.45 -14.78
N THR A 237 5.40 -5.23 -15.82
CA THR A 237 5.73 -5.64 -17.19
C THR A 237 5.51 -4.48 -18.15
N ASP A 238 6.29 -4.45 -19.22
CA ASP A 238 6.16 -3.45 -20.28
C ASP A 238 4.86 -3.67 -21.09
N GLU A 239 4.35 -2.60 -21.69
CA GLU A 239 3.14 -2.57 -22.51
C GLU A 239 3.24 -3.63 -23.62
N GLY A 240 2.43 -4.69 -23.49
CA GLY A 240 2.36 -5.80 -24.45
C GLY A 240 2.85 -7.15 -23.95
N GLY A 241 3.21 -7.30 -22.66
CA GLY A 241 3.44 -8.60 -21.98
C GLY A 241 4.63 -9.42 -22.50
N LYS A 242 5.31 -8.95 -23.56
CA LYS A 242 6.47 -9.59 -24.22
C LYS A 242 7.78 -8.82 -23.96
N GLY A 243 7.72 -7.79 -23.12
CA GLY A 243 8.83 -6.90 -22.83
C GLY A 243 9.63 -7.29 -21.58
N ILE A 244 10.14 -6.28 -20.89
CA ILE A 244 10.97 -6.46 -19.69
C ILE A 244 10.05 -6.64 -18.48
N THR A 245 10.11 -7.80 -17.85
CA THR A 245 9.51 -8.04 -16.53
C THR A 245 10.50 -7.61 -15.44
N LEU A 246 10.04 -6.81 -14.49
CA LEU A 246 10.80 -6.41 -13.33
C LEU A 246 10.01 -6.79 -12.07
N THR A 247 10.64 -7.58 -11.20
CA THR A 247 10.11 -7.89 -9.87
C THR A 247 10.96 -7.18 -8.82
N GLN A 248 10.33 -6.41 -7.95
CA GLN A 248 10.93 -5.96 -6.69
C GLN A 248 10.28 -6.67 -5.53
N SER A 249 11.06 -6.87 -4.48
CA SER A 249 10.56 -7.34 -3.21
C SER A 249 11.24 -6.62 -2.06
N THR A 250 10.48 -6.38 -0.99
CA THR A 250 10.98 -5.85 0.27
C THR A 250 10.40 -6.63 1.43
N MET A 251 11.13 -6.69 2.54
CA MET A 251 10.67 -7.30 3.78
C MET A 251 10.42 -6.20 4.81
N VAL A 252 9.25 -6.27 5.44
CA VAL A 252 8.79 -5.30 6.43
C VAL A 252 8.50 -6.03 7.74
N TYR A 253 9.10 -5.58 8.82
CA TYR A 253 8.79 -6.07 10.16
C TYR A 253 7.65 -5.25 10.75
N LEU A 254 6.63 -5.93 11.29
CA LEU A 254 5.51 -5.25 11.95
C LEU A 254 5.90 -4.97 13.40
N THR A 255 6.25 -3.72 13.70
CA THR A 255 6.86 -3.34 14.99
C THR A 255 5.87 -2.88 16.06
N LEU A 256 4.61 -2.63 15.69
CA LEU A 256 3.59 -1.99 16.54
C LEU A 256 2.43 -2.95 16.87
N THR A 257 2.75 -4.18 17.27
CA THR A 257 1.75 -5.09 17.88
C THR A 257 1.66 -4.78 19.37
N ALA A 258 0.54 -4.21 19.80
CA ALA A 258 0.28 -3.98 21.21
C ALA A 258 -0.41 -5.22 21.81
N ASN A 259 0.28 -5.89 22.73
CA ASN A 259 -0.28 -7.01 23.50
C ASN A 259 -0.69 -6.47 24.88
N PHE A 260 -1.99 -6.23 25.09
CA PHE A 260 -2.52 -5.72 26.36
C PHE A 260 -2.98 -6.84 27.31
N SER A 261 -2.36 -8.02 27.28
CA SER A 261 -2.78 -9.15 28.13
C SER A 261 -2.07 -9.26 29.50
N ASP A 262 -1.15 -8.36 29.84
CA ASP A 262 -0.45 -8.39 31.14
C ASP A 262 -0.77 -7.16 32.01
N GLU A 263 -1.83 -7.22 32.83
CA GLU A 263 -1.89 -6.69 34.22
C GLU A 263 -3.31 -6.76 34.81
N GLU A 264 -3.70 -7.91 35.38
CA GLU A 264 -4.75 -7.94 36.40
C GLU A 264 -4.56 -9.10 37.40
N GLN A 265 -3.44 -9.11 38.12
CA GLN A 265 -3.32 -9.87 39.39
C GLN A 265 -2.14 -9.42 40.27
N ALA A 266 -2.00 -8.12 40.52
CA ALA A 266 -1.24 -7.64 41.66
C ALA A 266 -2.15 -7.64 42.90
N SER A 267 -2.02 -8.73 43.67
CA SER A 267 -2.64 -9.04 44.96
C SER A 267 -2.90 -7.84 45.89
N SER A 268 -4.15 -7.71 46.31
CA SER A 268 -4.56 -6.98 47.51
C SER A 268 -4.11 -7.71 48.78
N SER A 269 -2.88 -7.46 49.24
CA SER A 269 -2.45 -7.86 50.58
C SER A 269 -2.82 -6.77 51.59
N SER A 270 -3.93 -6.98 52.29
CA SER A 270 -4.40 -6.22 53.44
C SER A 270 -3.47 -6.37 54.65
N GLY A 271 -2.57 -5.40 54.84
CA GLY A 271 -1.75 -5.27 56.05
C GLY A 271 -2.49 -4.52 57.17
N GLN A 272 -3.50 -5.13 57.78
CA GLN A 272 -4.16 -4.59 58.99
C GLN A 272 -3.37 -5.02 60.23
N ALA A 273 -2.44 -4.18 60.67
CA ALA A 273 -1.70 -4.37 61.92
C ALA A 273 -2.62 -4.09 63.13
N GLY A 274 -3.12 -5.17 63.73
CA GLY A 274 -3.86 -5.13 64.99
C GLY A 274 -2.93 -4.89 66.18
N ALA A 275 -3.07 -3.73 66.82
CA ALA A 275 -2.64 -3.51 68.19
C ALA A 275 -3.77 -4.00 69.11
N GLN A 276 -3.55 -5.10 69.85
CA GLN A 276 -4.40 -5.42 70.99
C GLN A 276 -3.60 -5.97 72.17
N SER A 277 -3.76 -5.22 73.25
CA SER A 277 -3.29 -5.42 74.59
C SER A 277 -4.10 -6.48 75.34
N GLY A 278 -3.49 -7.05 76.38
CA GLY A 278 -4.20 -7.35 77.62
C GLY A 278 -4.56 -8.81 77.89
N GLY A 279 -3.91 -9.37 78.91
CA GLY A 279 -4.68 -9.80 80.09
C GLY A 279 -5.04 -11.27 80.22
N SER A 280 -4.28 -11.96 81.08
CA SER A 280 -4.78 -12.61 82.31
C SER A 280 -5.94 -13.61 82.23
N GLY A 281 -5.62 -14.87 82.59
CA GLY A 281 -6.37 -15.58 83.63
C GLY A 281 -6.98 -16.94 83.27
N GLY A 282 -6.61 -17.97 84.06
CA GLY A 282 -7.59 -18.95 84.57
C GLY A 282 -7.66 -20.34 83.93
N GLY A 283 -6.90 -21.29 84.48
CA GLY A 283 -7.44 -22.41 85.29
C GLY A 283 -8.27 -23.55 84.66
N GLN A 284 -7.79 -24.79 84.92
CA GLN A 284 -8.50 -26.08 85.07
C GLN A 284 -9.26 -26.66 83.86
N GLY A 285 -9.22 -27.95 83.53
CA GLY A 285 -8.62 -29.13 84.16
C GLY A 285 -9.35 -30.39 83.67
N GLY A 286 -8.70 -31.56 83.78
CA GLY A 286 -9.40 -32.86 83.84
C GLY A 286 -9.05 -33.87 82.75
N GLY A 287 -8.40 -34.97 83.14
CA GLY A 287 -8.25 -36.18 82.35
C GLY A 287 -7.36 -37.21 83.02
N GLN A 288 -7.85 -37.89 84.07
CA GLN A 288 -7.37 -39.21 84.48
C GLN A 288 -8.51 -40.04 85.10
N GLN A 289 -8.63 -41.26 84.57
CA GLN A 289 -9.36 -42.45 85.01
C GLN A 289 -10.85 -42.55 84.66
#